data_AF-A0A0N0JAF6-F1
#
_entry.id   AF-A0A0N0JAF6-F1
#
_cell.length_a   1.000
_cell.length_b   1.000
_cell.length_c   1.000
_cell.angle_alpha   90.00
_cell.angle_beta   90.00
_cell.angle_gamma   90.00
#
_symmetry.space_group_name_H-M   'P 1'
#
loop_
_entity.id
_entity.type
_entity.pdbx_description
1 polymer ?
#
loop_
_entity_poly.entity_id
_entity_poly.type
_entity_poly.pdbx_seq_one_letter_code
_entity_poly.pdbx_strand_id
1 'polypeptide(L)'
;MMLVIRDAQRAALQLDTDVRWYEGRLSQLYVSFAQAPAAQRQQWVREGVARAKAVGLTRAERLQFLCFEQTFFPGCLDTDDFTWARALLVQPGLPPAERMKALRQQTIQRLLQAEEAAALAAQAAEMDRAFPDPPDEPDAESVDVGGADSPPSTAGRPA
;
A
#
# COMPACT_ATOMS: atom_id res chain seq x y z
N MET A 1 17.25 38.73 -36.07
CA MET A 1 17.69 38.10 -34.80
C MET A 1 16.84 36.84 -34.60
N MET A 2 17.41 35.65 -34.80
CA MET A 2 16.69 34.37 -34.78
C MET A 2 16.76 33.79 -33.36
N LEU A 3 15.63 33.63 -32.69
CA LEU A 3 15.56 33.01 -31.36
C LEU A 3 15.82 31.51 -31.48
N VAL A 4 17.07 31.08 -31.29
CA VAL A 4 17.42 29.66 -31.23
C VAL A 4 17.05 29.15 -29.84
N ILE A 5 15.88 28.53 -29.72
CA ILE A 5 15.51 27.77 -28.52
C ILE A 5 16.48 26.58 -28.46
N ARG A 6 17.33 26.56 -27.43
CA ARG A 6 18.27 25.45 -27.20
C ARG A 6 17.48 24.17 -26.90
N ASP A 7 17.98 23.01 -27.29
CA ASP A 7 17.25 21.73 -27.10
C ASP A 7 16.80 21.49 -25.65
N ALA A 8 17.60 21.93 -24.68
CA ALA A 8 17.25 21.89 -23.26
C ALA A 8 15.98 22.72 -22.93
N GLN A 9 15.82 23.90 -23.53
CA GLN A 9 14.64 24.74 -23.34
C GLN A 9 13.41 24.12 -24.02
N ARG A 10 13.58 23.48 -25.18
CA ARG A 10 12.51 22.73 -25.85
C ARG A 10 12.07 21.54 -25.00
N ALA A 11 13.02 20.78 -24.45
CA ALA A 11 12.73 19.65 -23.57
C ALA A 11 12.00 20.08 -22.29
N ALA A 12 12.41 21.21 -21.69
CA ALA A 12 11.76 21.78 -20.52
C ALA A 12 10.32 22.24 -20.82
N LEU A 13 10.10 22.97 -21.92
CA LEU A 13 8.76 23.39 -22.37
C LEU A 13 7.85 22.19 -22.66
N GLN A 14 8.40 21.13 -23.27
CA GLN A 14 7.64 19.91 -23.52
C GLN A 14 7.23 19.22 -22.23
N LEU A 15 8.14 19.14 -21.25
CA LEU A 15 7.85 18.56 -19.94
C LEU A 15 6.78 19.36 -19.20
N ASP A 16 6.86 20.69 -19.18
CA ASP A 16 5.86 21.54 -18.54
C ASP A 16 4.48 21.40 -19.20
N THR A 17 4.44 21.31 -20.53
CA THR A 17 3.19 21.06 -21.28
C THR A 17 2.61 19.70 -20.93
N ASP A 18 3.45 18.66 -20.89
CA ASP A 18 3.04 17.30 -20.54
C ASP A 18 2.51 17.26 -19.10
N VAL A 19 3.20 17.89 -18.15
CA VAL A 19 2.80 17.94 -16.73
C VAL A 19 1.42 18.56 -16.59
N ARG A 20 1.17 19.72 -17.21
CA ARG A 20 -0.15 20.38 -17.15
C ARG A 20 -1.25 19.52 -17.76
N TRP A 21 -0.95 18.85 -18.88
CA TRP A 21 -1.91 17.96 -19.52
C TRP A 21 -2.25 16.76 -18.62
N TYR A 22 -1.25 16.09 -18.06
CA TYR A 22 -1.45 14.97 -17.15
C TYR A 22 -2.16 15.41 -15.86
N GLU A 23 -1.76 16.53 -15.25
CA GLU A 23 -2.41 17.10 -14.06
C GLU A 23 -3.91 17.29 -14.30
N GLY A 24 -4.28 17.91 -15.42
CA GLY A 24 -5.68 18.13 -15.78
C GLY A 24 -6.45 16.81 -15.95
N ARG A 25 -5.84 15.81 -16.60
CA ARG A 25 -6.48 14.49 -16.79
C ARG A 25 -6.66 13.72 -15.49
N LEU A 26 -5.63 13.70 -14.64
CA LEU A 26 -5.73 13.02 -13.34
C LEU A 26 -6.73 13.71 -12.41
N SER A 27 -6.81 15.05 -12.44
CA SER A 27 -7.80 15.79 -11.64
C SER A 27 -9.25 15.52 -12.05
N GLN A 28 -9.49 15.12 -13.31
CA GLN A 28 -10.81 14.69 -13.77
C GLN A 28 -11.18 13.27 -13.32
N LEU A 29 -10.18 12.41 -13.15
CA LEU A 29 -10.37 10.98 -12.88
C LEU A 29 -10.33 10.65 -11.39
N TYR A 30 -9.56 11.39 -10.59
CA TYR A 30 -9.28 11.08 -9.19
C TYR A 30 -9.61 12.29 -8.30
N VAL A 31 -10.66 12.16 -7.50
CA VAL A 31 -11.14 13.23 -6.61
C VAL A 31 -10.09 13.60 -5.55
N SER A 32 -9.45 12.60 -4.94
CA SER A 32 -8.37 12.80 -3.96
C SER A 32 -7.19 13.56 -4.55
N PHE A 33 -6.82 13.26 -5.81
CA PHE A 33 -5.79 14.01 -6.52
C PHE A 33 -6.22 15.47 -6.75
N ALA A 34 -7.45 15.69 -7.21
CA ALA A 34 -7.96 17.04 -7.50
C ALA A 34 -7.99 17.95 -6.25
N GLN A 35 -8.24 17.38 -5.07
CA GLN A 35 -8.27 18.10 -3.80
C GLN A 35 -6.89 18.52 -3.28
N ALA A 36 -5.81 17.88 -3.73
CA ALA A 36 -4.46 18.25 -3.32
C ALA A 36 -4.06 19.63 -3.88
N PRO A 37 -3.19 20.39 -3.20
CA PRO A 37 -2.66 21.65 -3.70
C PRO A 37 -1.99 21.51 -5.08
N ALA A 38 -2.15 22.52 -5.95
CA ALA A 38 -1.63 22.49 -7.32
C ALA A 38 -0.12 22.20 -7.39
N ALA A 39 0.68 22.80 -6.50
CA ALA A 39 2.12 22.54 -6.43
C ALA A 39 2.44 21.06 -6.16
N GLN A 40 1.68 20.43 -5.26
CA GLN A 40 1.84 19.03 -4.91
C GLN A 40 1.42 18.11 -6.06
N ARG A 41 0.28 18.39 -6.71
CA ARG A 41 -0.16 17.63 -7.90
C ARG A 41 0.87 17.67 -9.03
N GLN A 42 1.44 18.85 -9.30
CA GLN A 42 2.47 19.01 -10.32
C GLN A 42 3.75 18.28 -9.95
N GLN A 43 4.14 18.27 -8.67
CA GLN A 43 5.28 17.51 -8.20
C GLN A 43 5.05 16.00 -8.42
N TRP A 44 3.91 15.45 -8.00
CA TRP A 44 3.57 14.05 -8.22
C TRP A 44 3.60 13.65 -9.69
N VAL A 45 3.06 14.49 -10.57
CA VAL A 45 3.11 14.24 -12.02
C VAL A 45 4.54 14.31 -12.56
N ARG A 46 5.36 15.27 -12.13
CA ARG A 46 6.77 15.37 -12.57
C ARG A 46 7.57 14.14 -12.16
N GLU A 47 7.44 13.72 -10.91
CA GLU A 47 8.11 12.53 -10.37
C GLU A 47 7.63 11.26 -11.06
N GLY A 48 6.31 11.09 -11.22
CA GLY A 48 5.75 9.94 -11.95
C GLY A 48 6.19 9.90 -13.41
N VAL A 49 6.27 11.04 -14.09
CA VAL A 49 6.83 11.11 -15.45
C VAL A 49 8.32 10.73 -15.48
N ALA A 50 9.10 11.12 -14.46
CA ALA A 50 10.49 10.71 -14.34
C ALA A 50 10.63 9.20 -14.14
N ARG A 51 9.83 8.60 -13.24
CA ARG A 51 9.78 7.15 -13.02
C ARG A 51 9.36 6.40 -14.29
N ALA A 52 8.31 6.85 -14.98
CA ALA A 52 7.87 6.26 -16.24
C ALA A 52 8.97 6.29 -17.32
N LYS A 53 9.72 7.39 -17.41
CA LYS A 53 10.87 7.48 -18.32
C LYS A 53 11.98 6.51 -17.94
N ALA A 54 12.27 6.34 -16.65
CA ALA A 54 13.32 5.44 -16.17
C ALA A 54 13.08 3.97 -16.56
N VAL A 55 11.81 3.56 -16.65
CA VAL A 55 11.42 2.20 -17.12
C VAL A 55 11.18 2.12 -18.63
N GLY A 56 11.47 3.19 -19.38
CA GLY A 56 11.39 3.22 -20.84
C GLY A 56 9.97 3.36 -21.40
N LEU A 57 9.03 3.96 -20.66
CA LEU A 57 7.68 4.22 -21.15
C LEU A 57 7.65 5.46 -22.06
N THR A 58 6.91 5.36 -23.17
CA THR A 58 6.72 6.48 -24.10
C THR A 58 5.65 7.42 -23.57
N ARG A 59 5.48 8.57 -24.25
CA ARG A 59 4.46 9.55 -23.89
C ARG A 59 3.04 8.97 -23.89
N ALA A 60 2.77 7.99 -24.77
CA ALA A 60 1.47 7.34 -24.88
C ALA A 60 1.15 6.48 -23.64
N GLU A 61 2.15 5.81 -23.07
CA GLU A 61 1.97 4.96 -21.89
C GLU A 61 1.98 5.74 -20.57
N ARG A 62 2.63 6.91 -20.52
CA ARG A 62 2.79 7.71 -19.28
C ARG A 62 1.47 8.02 -18.59
N LEU A 63 0.39 8.34 -19.31
CA LEU A 63 -0.90 8.59 -18.66
C LEU A 63 -1.40 7.33 -17.93
N GLN A 64 -1.32 6.17 -18.59
CA GLN A 64 -1.77 4.90 -17.98
C GLN A 64 -0.93 4.55 -16.75
N PHE A 65 0.38 4.80 -16.82
CA PHE A 65 1.28 4.64 -15.68
C PHE A 65 0.92 5.57 -14.53
N LEU A 66 0.67 6.86 -14.81
CA LEU A 66 0.29 7.82 -13.79
C LEU A 66 -1.06 7.44 -13.15
N CYS A 67 -2.04 6.97 -13.94
CA CYS A 67 -3.29 6.45 -13.41
C CYS A 67 -3.05 5.26 -12.47
N PHE A 68 -2.15 4.33 -12.83
CA PHE A 68 -1.76 3.24 -11.94
C PHE A 68 -1.21 3.76 -10.61
N GLU A 69 -0.28 4.72 -10.61
CA GLU A 69 0.22 5.30 -9.35
C GLU A 69 -0.92 5.94 -8.54
N GLN A 70 -1.80 6.71 -9.18
CA GLN A 70 -2.93 7.36 -8.50
C GLN A 70 -3.98 6.40 -7.95
N THR A 71 -4.15 5.21 -8.54
CA THR A 71 -5.07 4.19 -8.03
C THR A 71 -4.67 3.70 -6.64
N PHE A 72 -3.37 3.68 -6.33
CA PHE A 72 -2.87 3.29 -5.01
C PHE A 72 -2.51 4.53 -4.19
N PHE A 73 -1.43 5.19 -4.55
CA PHE A 73 -1.01 6.50 -4.05
C PHE A 73 0.20 6.99 -4.89
N PRO A 74 0.39 8.31 -5.02
CA PRO A 74 1.55 8.87 -5.72
C PRO A 74 2.87 8.29 -5.20
N GLY A 75 3.69 7.74 -6.10
CA GLY A 75 4.99 7.14 -5.73
C GLY A 75 4.91 5.73 -5.12
N CYS A 76 3.79 5.01 -5.27
CA CYS A 76 3.67 3.64 -4.75
C CYS A 76 4.79 2.68 -5.18
N LEU A 77 5.37 2.88 -6.36
CA LEU A 77 6.51 2.11 -6.86
C LEU A 77 7.77 2.24 -6.01
N ASP A 78 7.88 3.22 -5.12
CA ASP A 78 9.04 3.39 -4.25
C ASP A 78 8.94 2.51 -2.99
N THR A 79 7.81 1.80 -2.80
CA THR A 79 7.56 0.93 -1.64
C THR A 79 7.70 -0.56 -1.98
N ASP A 80 7.99 -1.42 -0.99
CA ASP A 80 8.26 -2.84 -1.21
C ASP A 80 7.04 -3.64 -1.68
N ASP A 81 5.83 -3.18 -1.33
CA ASP A 81 4.56 -3.78 -1.75
C ASP A 81 4.37 -3.77 -3.27
N PHE A 82 5.12 -2.94 -3.99
CA PHE A 82 5.05 -2.77 -5.44
C PHE A 82 6.29 -3.30 -6.19
N THR A 83 7.10 -4.14 -5.53
CA THR A 83 8.19 -4.91 -6.18
C THR A 83 7.71 -5.65 -7.44
N TRP A 84 6.51 -6.24 -7.40
CA TRP A 84 5.90 -6.92 -8.55
C TRP A 84 5.68 -5.99 -9.75
N ALA A 85 5.22 -4.76 -9.50
CA ALA A 85 4.97 -3.77 -10.54
C ALA A 85 6.28 -3.28 -11.15
N ARG A 86 7.30 -3.03 -10.30
CA ARG A 86 8.65 -2.70 -10.76
C ARG A 86 9.23 -3.79 -11.66
N ALA A 87 9.16 -5.05 -11.23
CA ALA A 87 9.68 -6.20 -11.98
C ALA A 87 9.01 -6.32 -13.37
N LEU A 88 7.69 -6.16 -13.41
CA LEU A 88 6.91 -6.20 -14.65
C LEU A 88 7.28 -5.03 -15.58
N LEU A 89 7.43 -3.83 -15.02
CA LEU A 89 7.77 -2.63 -15.77
C LEU A 89 9.19 -2.64 -16.32
N VAL A 90 10.12 -3.45 -15.81
CA VAL A 90 11.49 -3.57 -16.38
C VAL A 90 11.71 -4.87 -17.15
N GLN A 91 10.66 -5.66 -17.38
CA GLN A 91 10.79 -6.97 -17.99
C GLN A 91 11.41 -6.89 -19.40
N PRO A 92 12.56 -7.55 -19.63
CA PRO A 92 13.25 -7.49 -20.91
C PRO A 92 12.45 -8.22 -22.00
N GLY A 93 12.52 -7.72 -23.23
CA GLY A 93 11.88 -8.34 -24.39
C GLY A 93 10.39 -8.04 -24.56
N LEU A 94 9.71 -7.44 -23.56
CA LEU A 94 8.34 -6.98 -23.72
C LEU A 94 8.25 -5.50 -24.14
N PRO A 95 7.44 -5.19 -25.16
CA PRO A 95 7.17 -3.80 -25.54
C PRO A 95 6.57 -3.00 -24.37
N PRO A 96 6.83 -1.68 -24.27
CA PRO A 96 6.22 -0.80 -23.25
C PRO A 96 4.69 -0.96 -23.13
N ALA A 97 3.99 -1.06 -24.26
CA ALA A 97 2.54 -1.21 -24.29
C ALA A 97 2.05 -2.53 -23.66
N GLU A 98 2.76 -3.64 -23.90
CA GLU A 98 2.42 -4.94 -23.30
C GLU A 98 2.76 -4.96 -21.81
N ARG A 99 3.87 -4.35 -21.40
CA ARG A 99 4.17 -4.13 -19.96
C ARG A 99 3.05 -3.34 -19.30
N MET A 100 2.57 -2.25 -19.91
CA MET A 100 1.44 -1.49 -19.35
C MET A 100 0.12 -2.26 -19.32
N LYS A 101 -0.15 -3.09 -20.33
CA LYS A 101 -1.32 -3.97 -20.36
C LYS A 101 -1.27 -4.98 -19.23
N ALA A 102 -0.14 -5.66 -19.05
CA ALA A 102 0.07 -6.63 -17.98
C ALA A 102 -0.01 -5.96 -16.60
N LEU A 103 0.56 -4.75 -16.44
CA LEU A 103 0.48 -3.98 -15.20
C LEU A 103 -0.98 -3.72 -14.80
N ARG A 104 -1.81 -3.27 -15.75
CA ARG A 104 -3.24 -3.02 -15.51
C ARG A 104 -4.00 -4.29 -15.14
N GLN A 105 -3.74 -5.39 -15.86
CA GLN A 105 -4.39 -6.67 -15.57
C GLN A 105 -4.05 -7.17 -14.16
N GLN A 106 -2.78 -7.13 -13.77
CA GLN A 106 -2.37 -7.51 -12.41
C GLN A 106 -2.89 -6.56 -11.35
N THR A 107 -2.98 -5.26 -11.64
CA THR A 107 -3.58 -4.27 -10.74
C THR A 107 -5.03 -4.64 -10.42
N ILE A 108 -5.83 -4.93 -11.45
CA ILE A 108 -7.24 -5.34 -11.27
C ILE A 108 -7.33 -6.63 -10.45
N GLN A 109 -6.54 -7.65 -10.79
CA GLN A 109 -6.54 -8.91 -10.05
C GLN A 109 -6.22 -8.73 -8.57
N ARG A 110 -5.23 -7.89 -8.24
CA ARG A 110 -4.85 -7.62 -6.85
C ARG A 110 -5.91 -6.86 -6.08
N LEU A 111 -6.58 -5.89 -6.72
CA LEU A 111 -7.69 -5.17 -6.09
C LEU A 111 -8.85 -6.12 -5.79
N LEU A 112 -9.21 -6.99 -6.74
CA LEU A 112 -10.25 -8.00 -6.54
C LEU A 112 -9.90 -8.98 -5.40
N GLN A 113 -8.66 -9.47 -5.38
CA GLN A 113 -8.19 -10.36 -4.30
C GLN A 113 -8.22 -9.68 -2.93
N ALA A 114 -7.87 -8.39 -2.88
CA ALA A 114 -7.91 -7.63 -1.63
C ALA A 114 -9.36 -7.44 -1.13
N GLU A 115 -10.30 -7.17 -2.04
CA GLU A 115 -11.73 -7.08 -1.71
C GLU A 115 -12.29 -8.42 -1.19
N GLU A 116 -11.97 -9.53 -1.86
CA GLU A 116 -12.39 -10.87 -1.44
C GLU A 116 -11.81 -11.25 -0.07
N ALA A 117 -10.52 -10.96 0.17
CA ALA A 117 -9.87 -11.22 1.46
C ALA A 117 -10.49 -10.37 2.58
N ALA A 118 -10.84 -9.11 2.31
CA ALA A 118 -11.51 -8.24 3.27
C ALA A 118 -12.92 -8.75 3.61
N ALA A 119 -13.67 -9.24 2.61
CA ALA A 119 -15.00 -9.82 2.84
C ALA A 119 -14.95 -11.10 3.69
N LEU A 120 -13.99 -11.99 3.42
CA LEU A 120 -13.79 -13.20 4.22
C LEU A 120 -13.35 -12.88 5.65
N ALA A 121 -12.46 -11.91 5.84
CA ALA A 121 -12.03 -11.47 7.17
C ALA A 121 -13.19 -10.85 7.97
N ALA A 122 -14.04 -10.04 7.32
CA ALA A 122 -15.23 -9.48 7.95
C ALA A 122 -16.22 -10.57 8.37
N GLN A 123 -16.45 -11.57 7.52
CA GLN A 123 -17.31 -12.71 7.83
C GLN A 123 -16.76 -13.55 8.99
N ALA A 124 -15.45 -13.83 9.01
CA ALA A 124 -14.81 -14.54 10.10
C ALA A 124 -14.93 -13.78 11.43
N ALA A 125 -14.72 -12.45 11.43
CA ALA A 125 -14.88 -11.61 12.61
C ALA A 125 -16.33 -11.54 13.11
N GLU A 126 -17.32 -11.61 12.21
CA GLU A 126 -18.73 -11.70 12.57
C GLU A 126 -19.09 -13.05 13.19
N MET A 127 -18.55 -14.15 12.65
CA MET A 127 -18.71 -15.49 13.24
C MET A 127 -18.09 -15.59 14.63
N ASP A 128 -16.88 -15.05 14.82
CA ASP A 128 -16.17 -15.00 16.11
C ASP A 128 -16.95 -14.18 17.16
N ARG A 129 -17.58 -13.06 16.74
CA ARG A 129 -18.46 -12.27 17.62
C ARG A 129 -19.78 -12.98 17.95
N ALA A 130 -20.33 -13.75 17.01
CA ALA A 130 -21.60 -14.47 17.18
C ALA A 130 -21.46 -15.72 18.06
N PHE A 131 -20.28 -16.33 18.07
CA PHE A 131 -19.94 -17.50 18.88
C PHE A 131 -18.61 -17.27 19.58
N PRO A 132 -18.57 -16.41 20.62
CA PRO A 132 -17.36 -16.24 21.41
C PRO A 132 -17.00 -17.58 22.06
N ASP A 133 -15.70 -17.91 22.07
CA ASP A 133 -15.21 -19.08 22.80
C ASP A 133 -15.73 -19.03 24.25
N PRO A 134 -16.13 -20.20 24.81
CA PRO A 134 -16.55 -20.25 26.20
C PRO A 134 -15.40 -19.68 27.07
N PRO A 135 -15.72 -18.86 28.08
CA PRO A 135 -14.69 -18.29 28.94
C PRO A 135 -13.83 -19.42 29.48
N ASP A 136 -12.50 -19.22 29.47
CA ASP A 136 -11.56 -20.13 30.13
C ASP A 136 -12.12 -20.44 31.52
N GLU A 137 -12.35 -21.72 31.80
CA GLU A 137 -12.85 -22.15 33.11
C GLU A 137 -11.94 -21.54 34.17
N PRO A 138 -12.50 -20.87 35.20
CA PRO A 138 -11.67 -20.30 36.24
C PRO A 138 -10.83 -21.42 36.82
N ASP A 139 -9.50 -21.24 36.78
CA ASP A 139 -8.53 -22.12 37.44
C ASP A 139 -9.10 -22.44 38.81
N ALA A 140 -9.50 -23.69 39.01
CA ALA A 140 -10.14 -24.13 40.24
C ALA A 140 -9.21 -23.73 41.39
N GLU A 141 -9.62 -22.73 42.17
CA GLU A 141 -8.95 -22.38 43.41
C GLU A 141 -8.77 -23.68 44.17
N SER A 142 -7.51 -24.03 44.40
CA SER A 142 -7.14 -25.18 45.19
C SER A 142 -7.68 -24.90 46.59
N VAL A 143 -8.82 -25.48 46.92
CA VAL A 143 -9.41 -25.37 48.25
C VAL A 143 -8.39 -25.96 49.22
N ASP A 144 -7.69 -25.08 49.93
CA ASP A 144 -6.81 -25.45 51.03
C ASP A 144 -7.69 -26.00 52.16
N VAL A 145 -7.80 -27.32 52.22
CA VAL A 145 -8.46 -28.03 53.33
C VAL A 145 -7.47 -28.02 54.50
N GLY A 146 -7.53 -26.95 55.29
CA GLY A 146 -6.77 -26.83 56.52
C GLY A 146 -7.25 -27.78 57.63
N GLY A 147 -6.29 -28.46 58.27
CA GLY A 147 -6.36 -29.00 59.63
C GLY A 147 -6.71 -30.50 59.73
N ALA A 148 -6.09 -31.33 60.56
CA ALA A 148 -5.10 -31.12 61.62
C ALA A 148 -4.56 -32.52 62.03
N ASP A 149 -3.28 -32.63 62.41
CA ASP A 149 -2.89 -33.28 63.68
C ASP A 149 -1.37 -33.22 63.87
N SER A 150 -0.91 -32.50 64.89
CA SER A 150 0.42 -32.67 65.46
C SER A 150 0.33 -32.31 66.95
N PRO A 151 0.53 -33.27 67.86
CA PRO A 151 0.39 -33.03 69.30
C PRO A 151 1.58 -32.24 69.88
N PRO A 152 1.39 -31.59 71.05
CA PRO A 152 2.30 -30.59 71.58
C PRO A 152 3.57 -31.17 72.20
N SER A 153 4.69 -30.53 71.89
CA SER A 153 5.99 -30.75 72.54
C SER A 153 6.06 -29.92 73.83
N THR A 154 6.05 -30.59 74.98
CA THR A 154 6.19 -29.98 76.30
C THR A 154 7.65 -29.65 76.58
N ALA A 155 7.92 -28.36 76.75
CA ALA A 155 9.18 -27.82 77.26
C ALA A 155 9.40 -28.20 78.73
N GLY A 156 10.66 -28.45 79.11
CA GLY A 156 11.05 -28.70 80.50
C GLY A 156 12.56 -28.74 80.74
N ARG A 157 13.25 -27.60 80.60
CA ARG A 157 14.40 -27.21 81.46
C ARG A 157 13.82 -26.72 82.80
N PRO A 158 14.51 -26.71 83.96
CA PRO A 158 15.93 -26.38 84.20
C PRO A 158 16.55 -27.38 85.24
N ALA A 159 17.68 -27.23 85.92
CA ALA A 159 18.69 -26.21 86.19
C ALA A 159 20.02 -26.93 86.45
#